data_AF-A0A5E3WVT6-F1
#
_entry.id   AF-A0A5E3WVT6-F1
#
_cell.length_a   1.000
_cell.length_b   1.000
_cell.length_c   1.000
_cell.angle_alpha   90.00
_cell.angle_beta   90.00
_cell.angle_gamma   90.00
#
_symmetry.space_group_name_H-M   'P 1'
#
loop_
_entity.id
_entity.type
_entity.pdbx_description
1 polymer ?
#
loop_
_entity_poly.entity_id
_entity_poly.type
_entity_poly.pdbx_seq_one_letter_code
_entity_poly.pdbx_strand_id
1 'polypeptide(L)'
;MCLPDLARKVYAAHGVVASLNVIVFGLSVRVNVPLNFSYFTGLLVLCLSALTAVLTLLFLTLDVVSQTALSSTPAFQLVYLGLMSIFWLGCNAFTTGVWVKNLLQCTTVALDLPDAPAWCQSLHALEVFVWINWLMLASLTIFLAVFVAKQHRNGQQHVWTTPLSRFTVRRGQLRVPTSTKADSDFASLRRLESPTSDYCV
;
A
#
# COMPACT_ATOMS: atom_id res chain seq x y z
N MET A 1 19.48 -11.39 0.34
CA MET A 1 18.52 -11.13 1.44
C MET A 1 17.25 -11.90 1.16
N CYS A 2 16.95 -12.96 1.90
CA CYS A 2 15.65 -13.63 1.78
C CYS A 2 14.60 -12.77 2.48
N LEU A 3 13.72 -12.12 1.73
CA LEU A 3 12.56 -11.45 2.31
C LEU A 3 11.50 -12.51 2.64
N PRO A 4 10.86 -12.45 3.82
CA PRO A 4 9.72 -13.31 4.10
C PRO A 4 8.62 -13.06 3.07
N ASP A 5 7.89 -14.10 2.66
CA ASP A 5 6.84 -14.04 1.62
C ASP A 5 5.84 -12.89 1.83
N LEU A 6 5.54 -12.58 3.09
CA LEU A 6 4.65 -11.48 3.45
C LEU A 6 5.23 -10.12 3.06
N ALA A 7 6.50 -9.87 3.38
CA ALA A 7 7.16 -8.61 3.05
C ALA A 7 7.23 -8.42 1.53
N ARG A 8 7.55 -9.48 0.78
CA ARG A 8 7.53 -9.44 -0.69
C ARG A 8 6.15 -9.04 -1.24
N LYS A 9 5.06 -9.59 -0.69
CA LYS A 9 3.69 -9.24 -1.08
C LYS A 9 3.36 -7.77 -0.75
N VAL A 10 3.75 -7.29 0.41
CA VAL A 10 3.51 -5.89 0.83
C VAL A 10 4.30 -4.92 -0.05
N TYR A 11 5.58 -5.19 -0.34
CA TYR A 11 6.37 -4.34 -1.25
C TYR A 11 5.83 -4.36 -2.68
N ALA A 12 5.42 -5.52 -3.18
CA ALA A 12 4.76 -5.61 -4.48
C ALA A 12 3.47 -4.78 -4.52
N ALA A 13 2.66 -4.82 -3.46
CA ALA A 13 1.45 -4.01 -3.36
C ALA A 13 1.76 -2.50 -3.37
N HIS A 14 2.77 -2.04 -2.62
CA HIS A 14 3.21 -0.63 -2.65
C HIS A 14 3.73 -0.22 -4.03
N GLY A 15 4.46 -1.10 -4.72
CA GLY A 15 4.92 -0.85 -6.10
C GLY A 15 3.76 -0.70 -7.09
N VAL A 16 2.72 -1.53 -6.96
CA VAL A 16 1.49 -1.42 -7.77
C VAL A 16 0.76 -0.11 -7.48
N VAL A 17 0.62 0.27 -6.21
CA VAL A 17 0.01 1.56 -5.81
C VAL A 17 0.81 2.73 -6.38
N ALA A 18 2.15 2.72 -6.28
CA ALA A 18 2.98 3.77 -6.85
C ALA A 18 2.78 3.89 -8.38
N SER A 19 2.74 2.75 -9.08
CA SER A 19 2.53 2.70 -10.53
C SER A 19 1.14 3.26 -10.92
N LEU A 20 0.09 2.89 -10.18
CA LEU A 20 -1.26 3.43 -10.38
C LEU A 20 -1.30 4.96 -10.17
N ASN A 21 -0.60 5.48 -9.16
CA ASN A 21 -0.53 6.93 -8.95
C ASN A 21 0.19 7.66 -10.09
N VAL A 22 1.23 7.07 -10.69
CA VAL A 22 1.88 7.63 -11.88
C VAL A 22 0.93 7.65 -13.09
N ILE A 23 0.14 6.60 -13.29
CA ILE A 23 -0.88 6.54 -14.35
C ILE A 23 -1.94 7.63 -14.12
N VAL A 24 -2.48 7.72 -12.90
CA VAL A 24 -3.48 8.74 -12.53
C VAL A 24 -2.92 10.15 -12.70
N PHE A 25 -1.66 10.38 -12.33
CA PHE A 25 -0.97 11.65 -12.55
C PHE A 25 -0.91 12.00 -14.03
N GLY A 26 -0.45 11.07 -14.89
CA GLY A 26 -0.37 11.30 -16.34
C GLY A 26 -1.74 11.58 -16.98
N LEU A 27 -2.77 10.82 -16.61
CA LEU A 27 -4.13 11.06 -17.05
C LEU A 27 -4.68 12.42 -16.57
N SER A 28 -4.37 12.79 -15.32
CA SER A 28 -4.75 14.09 -14.75
C SER A 28 -4.09 15.24 -15.52
N VAL A 29 -2.80 15.16 -15.85
CA VAL A 29 -2.13 16.17 -16.69
C VAL A 29 -2.82 16.28 -18.04
N ARG A 30 -3.07 15.15 -18.71
CA ARG A 30 -3.72 15.12 -20.04
C ARG A 30 -5.11 15.78 -20.03
N VAL A 31 -5.91 15.53 -19.00
CA VAL A 31 -7.26 16.10 -18.88
C VAL A 31 -7.23 17.61 -18.58
N ASN A 32 -6.22 18.10 -17.84
CA ASN A 32 -6.15 19.50 -17.40
C ASN A 32 -5.45 20.44 -18.40
N VAL A 33 -4.56 19.95 -19.25
CA VAL A 33 -3.82 20.78 -20.22
C VAL A 33 -4.74 21.58 -21.16
N PRO A 34 -5.77 20.99 -21.80
CA PRO A 34 -6.68 21.74 -22.68
C PRO A 34 -7.50 22.83 -21.97
N LEU A 35 -7.64 22.71 -20.65
CA LEU A 35 -8.43 23.60 -19.81
C LEU A 35 -7.56 24.64 -19.11
N ASN A 36 -6.28 24.75 -19.48
CA ASN A 36 -5.30 25.64 -18.85
C ASN A 36 -5.29 25.52 -17.32
N PHE A 37 -5.50 24.30 -16.80
CA PHE A 37 -5.57 24.02 -15.35
C PHE A 37 -6.62 24.83 -14.58
N SER A 38 -7.66 25.36 -15.25
CA SER A 38 -8.66 26.21 -14.59
C SER A 38 -9.63 25.44 -13.69
N TYR A 39 -9.69 24.11 -13.82
CA TYR A 39 -10.59 23.27 -13.04
C TYR A 39 -9.93 22.79 -11.74
N PHE A 40 -10.43 23.31 -10.63
CA PHE A 40 -10.01 22.93 -9.28
C PHE A 40 -10.09 21.40 -9.02
N THR A 41 -11.11 20.73 -9.56
CA THR A 41 -11.30 19.29 -9.41
C THR A 41 -10.17 18.46 -10.03
N GLY A 42 -9.71 18.86 -11.21
CA GLY A 42 -8.60 18.18 -11.88
C GLY A 42 -7.26 18.41 -11.19
N LEU A 43 -7.02 19.64 -10.70
CA LEU A 43 -5.84 19.97 -9.91
C LEU A 43 -5.75 19.18 -8.59
N LEU A 44 -6.89 18.95 -7.94
CA LEU A 44 -6.94 18.22 -6.69
C LEU A 44 -6.51 16.75 -6.87
N VAL A 45 -6.97 16.07 -7.93
CA VAL A 45 -6.54 14.69 -8.26
C VAL A 45 -5.07 14.66 -8.68
N LEU A 46 -4.61 15.66 -9.43
CA LEU A 46 -3.21 15.82 -9.82
C LEU A 46 -2.28 15.96 -8.60
N CYS A 47 -2.60 16.88 -7.69
CA CYS A 47 -1.82 17.09 -6.47
C CYS A 47 -1.84 15.86 -5.56
N LEU A 48 -3.01 15.22 -5.40
CA LEU A 48 -3.14 14.05 -4.54
C LEU A 48 -2.38 12.83 -5.10
N SER A 49 -2.42 12.60 -6.41
CA SER A 49 -1.63 11.53 -7.06
C SER A 49 -0.13 11.79 -6.99
N ALA A 50 0.32 13.02 -7.23
CA ALA A 50 1.73 13.40 -7.08
C ALA A 50 2.22 13.20 -5.64
N LEU A 51 1.47 13.71 -4.65
CA LEU A 51 1.81 13.57 -3.23
C LEU A 51 1.86 12.10 -2.81
N THR A 52 0.86 11.30 -3.22
CA THR A 52 0.81 9.87 -2.88
C THR A 52 1.98 9.12 -3.53
N ALA A 53 2.31 9.41 -4.79
CA ALA A 53 3.45 8.79 -5.49
C ALA A 53 4.78 9.13 -4.81
N VAL A 54 5.04 10.41 -4.52
CA VAL A 54 6.28 10.84 -3.86
C VAL A 54 6.42 10.21 -2.49
N LEU A 55 5.37 10.24 -1.66
CA LEU A 55 5.41 9.63 -0.33
C LEU A 55 5.58 8.10 -0.40
N THR A 56 4.91 7.41 -1.33
CA THR A 56 5.05 5.96 -1.49
C THR A 56 6.47 5.60 -1.93
N LEU A 57 7.04 6.34 -2.89
CA LEU A 57 8.43 6.13 -3.34
C LEU A 57 9.44 6.45 -2.22
N LEU A 58 9.21 7.52 -1.46
CA LEU A 58 10.04 7.85 -0.30
C LEU A 58 10.01 6.73 0.75
N PHE A 59 8.85 6.19 1.09
CA PHE A 59 8.79 5.07 2.03
C PHE A 59 9.39 3.79 1.47
N LEU A 60 9.19 3.49 0.19
CA LEU A 60 9.78 2.33 -0.45
C LEU A 60 11.31 2.41 -0.48
N THR A 61 11.87 3.59 -0.78
CA THR A 61 13.32 3.83 -0.75
C THR A 61 13.87 3.80 0.67
N LEU A 62 13.20 4.44 1.64
CA LEU A 62 13.60 4.41 3.04
C LEU A 62 13.57 2.98 3.60
N ASP A 63 12.60 2.16 3.23
CA ASP A 63 12.52 0.77 3.69
C ASP A 63 13.62 -0.12 3.07
N VAL A 64 14.05 0.18 1.84
CA VAL A 64 15.16 -0.54 1.18
C VAL A 64 16.51 -0.12 1.77
N VAL A 65 16.70 1.18 2.02
CA VAL A 65 18.00 1.72 2.48
C VAL A 65 18.15 1.60 3.99
N SER A 66 17.09 1.85 4.75
CA SER A 66 17.14 1.91 6.21
C SER A 66 16.59 0.65 6.85
N GLN A 67 17.50 -0.09 7.46
CA GLN A 67 17.21 -1.30 8.20
C GLN A 67 16.52 -1.06 9.56
N THR A 68 16.50 0.17 10.04
CA THR A 68 15.98 0.55 11.37
C THR A 68 15.05 1.77 11.31
N ALA A 69 14.56 2.16 10.13
CA ALA A 69 13.69 3.32 10.02
C ALA A 69 12.33 3.06 10.68
N LEU A 70 11.87 4.07 11.42
CA LEU A 70 10.51 4.13 11.98
C LEU A 70 9.43 4.03 10.89
N SER A 71 9.74 4.40 9.64
CA SER A 71 8.83 4.30 8.48
C SER A 71 8.37 2.87 8.20
N SER A 72 9.22 1.89 8.52
CA SER A 72 8.96 0.47 8.27
C SER A 72 8.05 -0.17 9.33
N THR A 73 7.71 0.58 10.39
CA THR A 73 6.80 0.09 11.44
C THR A 73 5.36 0.07 10.93
N PRO A 74 4.59 -1.00 11.22
CA PRO A 74 3.23 -1.11 10.72
C PRO A 74 2.30 -0.03 11.28
N ALA A 75 2.58 0.52 12.46
CA ALA A 75 1.83 1.65 13.01
C ALA A 75 1.90 2.87 12.10
N PHE A 76 3.11 3.24 11.67
CA PHE A 76 3.33 4.38 10.79
C PHE A 76 2.70 4.14 9.41
N GLN A 77 2.88 2.94 8.84
CA GLN A 77 2.27 2.58 7.56
C GLN A 77 0.74 2.61 7.61
N LEU A 78 0.12 2.16 8.70
CA LEU A 78 -1.33 2.22 8.88
C LEU A 78 -1.86 3.67 8.93
N VAL A 79 -1.16 4.56 9.64
CA VAL A 79 -1.54 5.97 9.69
C VAL A 79 -1.43 6.62 8.32
N TYR A 80 -0.31 6.40 7.62
CA TYR A 80 -0.10 6.93 6.27
C TYR A 80 -1.14 6.42 5.26
N LEU A 81 -1.28 5.09 5.14
CA LEU A 81 -2.22 4.47 4.20
C LEU A 81 -3.67 4.82 4.54
N GLY A 82 -4.02 4.86 5.82
CA GLY A 82 -5.35 5.25 6.29
C GLY A 82 -5.69 6.71 5.95
N LEU A 83 -4.78 7.65 6.23
CA LEU A 83 -4.97 9.06 5.88
C LEU A 83 -5.08 9.23 4.36
N MET A 84 -4.18 8.64 3.58
CA MET A 84 -4.25 8.69 2.12
C MET A 84 -5.58 8.10 1.63
N SER A 85 -6.01 6.95 2.14
CA SER A 85 -7.28 6.32 1.77
C SER A 85 -8.50 7.22 2.04
N ILE A 86 -8.52 7.96 3.16
CA ILE A 86 -9.61 8.90 3.50
C ILE A 86 -9.58 10.10 2.55
N PHE A 87 -8.41 10.69 2.31
CA PHE A 87 -8.27 11.81 1.38
C PHE A 87 -8.71 11.41 -0.03
N TRP A 88 -8.27 10.25 -0.52
CA TRP A 88 -8.70 9.69 -1.81
C TRP A 88 -10.21 9.50 -1.84
N LEU A 89 -10.83 8.91 -0.82
CA LEU A 89 -12.29 8.74 -0.79
C LEU A 89 -13.04 10.08 -0.90
N GLY A 90 -12.67 11.08 -0.10
CA GLY A 90 -13.33 12.38 -0.09
C GLY A 90 -13.15 13.14 -1.40
N CYS A 91 -11.94 13.12 -1.94
CA CYS A 91 -11.60 13.74 -3.22
C CYS A 91 -12.33 13.06 -4.39
N ASN A 92 -12.40 11.73 -4.38
CA ASN A 92 -13.09 10.94 -5.42
C ASN A 92 -14.60 11.16 -5.38
N ALA A 93 -15.20 11.21 -4.19
CA ALA A 93 -16.62 11.49 -4.03
C ALA A 93 -16.96 12.89 -4.55
N PHE A 94 -16.15 13.90 -4.23
CA PHE A 94 -16.35 15.28 -4.70
C PHE A 94 -16.18 15.39 -6.22
N THR A 95 -15.12 14.82 -6.78
CA THR A 95 -14.82 14.90 -8.22
C THR A 95 -15.82 14.14 -9.06
N THR A 96 -16.24 12.94 -8.66
CA THR A 96 -17.29 12.16 -9.35
C THR A 96 -18.59 12.96 -9.47
N GLY A 97 -19.01 13.66 -8.42
CA GLY A 97 -20.22 14.50 -8.46
C GLY A 97 -20.15 15.65 -9.48
N VAL A 98 -18.95 16.17 -9.75
CA VAL A 98 -18.71 17.20 -10.78
C VAL A 98 -18.58 16.56 -12.17
N TRP A 99 -17.86 15.45 -12.28
CA TRP A 99 -17.59 14.78 -13.55
C TRP A 99 -18.83 14.18 -14.19
N VAL A 100 -19.77 13.62 -13.41
CA VAL A 100 -21.02 13.09 -13.96
C VAL A 100 -21.78 14.14 -14.77
N LYS A 101 -21.80 15.40 -14.32
CA LYS A 101 -22.44 16.50 -15.06
C LYS A 101 -21.74 16.78 -16.38
N ASN A 102 -20.41 16.76 -16.40
CA ASN A 102 -19.60 17.02 -17.59
C ASN A 102 -19.62 15.83 -18.58
N LEU A 103 -19.66 14.59 -18.09
CA LEU A 103 -19.73 13.38 -18.90
C LEU A 103 -21.06 13.29 -19.68
N LEU A 104 -22.16 13.76 -19.09
CA LEU A 104 -23.44 13.87 -19.82
C LEU A 104 -23.40 14.89 -20.96
N GLN A 105 -22.50 15.87 -20.90
CA GLN A 105 -22.32 16.88 -21.95
C GLN A 105 -21.42 16.39 -23.09
N CYS A 106 -20.54 15.40 -22.84
CA CYS A 106 -19.70 14.79 -23.87
C CYS A 106 -20.48 14.17 -25.04
N THR A 107 -21.76 13.84 -24.85
CA THR A 107 -22.63 13.27 -25.89
C THR A 107 -23.49 14.31 -26.63
N THR A 108 -23.65 15.51 -26.06
CA THR A 108 -24.66 16.49 -26.52
C THR A 108 -24.10 17.85 -26.88
N VAL A 109 -22.93 18.21 -26.36
CA VAL A 109 -22.32 19.53 -26.57
C VAL A 109 -21.01 19.33 -27.32
N ALA A 110 -20.92 19.94 -28.50
CA ALA A 110 -19.64 20.22 -29.12
C ALA A 110 -18.92 21.21 -28.20
N LEU A 111 -18.12 20.70 -27.25
CA LEU A 111 -17.15 21.56 -26.60
C LEU A 111 -16.28 22.14 -27.72
N ASP A 112 -15.94 23.43 -27.64
CA ASP A 112 -14.95 24.10 -28.52
C ASP A 112 -13.51 23.58 -28.27
N LEU A 113 -13.37 22.28 -28.01
CA LEU A 113 -12.12 21.57 -27.91
C LEU A 113 -11.92 20.81 -29.24
N PRO A 114 -10.76 20.98 -29.91
CA PRO A 114 -10.48 20.34 -31.19
C PRO A 114 -10.52 18.79 -31.14
N ASP A 115 -10.46 18.20 -29.93
CA ASP A 115 -10.47 16.74 -29.70
C ASP A 115 -11.41 16.31 -28.54
N ALA A 116 -12.64 16.83 -28.51
CA ALA A 116 -13.64 16.46 -27.50
C ALA A 116 -13.79 14.94 -27.21
N PRO A 117 -13.88 14.03 -28.22
CA PRO A 117 -14.08 12.60 -27.94
C PRO A 117 -12.90 11.95 -27.22
N ALA A 118 -11.66 12.30 -27.60
CA ALA A 118 -10.46 11.76 -26.97
C ALA A 118 -10.29 12.29 -25.53
N TRP A 119 -10.68 13.55 -25.30
CA TRP A 119 -10.70 14.14 -23.96
C TRP A 119 -11.72 13.43 -23.06
N CYS A 120 -12.95 13.19 -23.54
CA CYS A 120 -13.98 12.48 -22.79
C CYS A 120 -13.57 11.04 -22.44
N GLN A 121 -12.94 10.32 -23.38
CA GLN A 121 -12.39 8.98 -23.10
C GLN A 121 -11.31 9.03 -22.01
N SER A 122 -10.46 10.06 -22.02
CA SER A 122 -9.41 10.23 -21.02
C SER A 122 -10.00 10.57 -19.65
N LEU A 123 -11.07 11.37 -19.59
CA LEU A 123 -11.79 11.70 -18.36
C LEU A 123 -12.44 10.45 -17.74
N HIS A 124 -13.12 9.62 -18.56
CA HIS A 124 -13.70 8.37 -18.09
C HIS A 124 -12.63 7.38 -17.61
N ALA A 125 -11.51 7.29 -18.32
CA ALA A 125 -10.37 6.48 -17.85
C ALA A 125 -9.86 6.98 -16.50
N LEU A 126 -9.65 8.30 -16.36
CA LEU A 126 -9.21 8.92 -15.11
C LEU A 126 -10.15 8.57 -13.95
N GLU A 127 -11.46 8.66 -14.15
CA GLU A 127 -12.47 8.30 -13.14
C GLU A 127 -12.29 6.86 -12.64
N VAL A 128 -12.21 5.90 -13.56
CA VAL A 128 -12.05 4.49 -13.21
C VAL A 128 -10.74 4.25 -12.47
N PHE A 129 -9.62 4.80 -12.96
CA PHE A 129 -8.31 4.60 -12.33
C PHE A 129 -8.22 5.22 -10.92
N VAL A 130 -8.87 6.35 -10.71
CA VAL A 130 -8.93 7.03 -9.41
C VAL A 130 -9.67 6.18 -8.36
N TRP A 131 -10.77 5.53 -8.75
CA TRP A 131 -11.49 4.59 -7.87
C TRP A 131 -10.71 3.29 -7.64
N ILE A 132 -10.04 2.74 -8.66
CA ILE A 132 -9.17 1.57 -8.52
C ILE A 132 -8.02 1.86 -7.56
N ASN A 133 -7.38 3.03 -7.68
CA ASN A 133 -6.30 3.45 -6.78
C ASN A 133 -6.77 3.53 -5.32
N TRP A 134 -7.96 4.10 -5.09
CA TRP A 134 -8.56 4.13 -3.76
C TRP A 134 -8.85 2.72 -3.22
N LEU A 135 -9.44 1.83 -4.01
CA LEU A 135 -9.70 0.44 -3.60
C LEU A 135 -8.41 -0.30 -3.23
N MET A 136 -7.33 -0.07 -3.97
CA MET A 136 -6.02 -0.65 -3.66
C MET A 136 -5.44 -0.11 -2.35
N LEU A 137 -5.52 1.21 -2.10
CA LEU A 137 -5.10 1.81 -0.83
C LEU A 137 -5.94 1.30 0.36
N ALA A 138 -7.27 1.27 0.20
CA ALA A 138 -8.20 0.82 1.23
C ALA A 138 -8.00 -0.67 1.56
N SER A 139 -7.87 -1.52 0.53
CA SER A 139 -7.64 -2.96 0.73
C SER A 139 -6.30 -3.23 1.41
N LEU A 140 -5.23 -2.52 1.04
CA LEU A 140 -3.93 -2.64 1.70
C LEU A 140 -3.99 -2.18 3.17
N THR A 141 -4.71 -1.08 3.45
CA THR A 141 -4.92 -0.57 4.82
C THR A 141 -5.67 -1.60 5.67
N ILE A 142 -6.79 -2.14 5.16
CA ILE A 142 -7.60 -3.15 5.86
C ILE A 142 -6.80 -4.43 6.09
N PHE A 143 -6.10 -4.91 5.05
CA PHE A 143 -5.27 -6.11 5.16
C PHE A 143 -4.20 -5.95 6.24
N LEU A 144 -3.48 -4.82 6.24
CA LEU A 144 -2.45 -4.56 7.23
C LEU A 144 -3.06 -4.41 8.65
N ALA A 145 -4.19 -3.74 8.78
CA ALA A 145 -4.87 -3.56 10.06
C ALA A 145 -5.33 -4.90 10.65
N VAL A 146 -5.97 -5.75 9.83
CA VAL A 146 -6.40 -7.10 10.23
C VAL A 146 -5.20 -7.96 10.59
N PHE A 147 -4.12 -7.91 9.82
CA PHE A 147 -2.89 -8.64 10.11
C PHE A 147 -2.31 -8.27 11.47
N VAL A 148 -2.10 -6.96 11.72
CA VAL A 148 -1.52 -6.46 12.96
C VAL A 148 -2.45 -6.77 14.16
N ALA A 149 -3.76 -6.58 14.00
CA ALA A 149 -4.73 -6.89 15.05
C ALA A 149 -4.73 -8.39 15.40
N LYS A 150 -4.64 -9.28 14.41
CA LYS A 150 -4.56 -10.72 14.62
C LYS A 150 -3.28 -11.11 15.37
N GLN A 151 -2.13 -10.54 15.00
CA GLN A 151 -0.87 -10.82 15.69
C GLN A 151 -0.86 -10.27 17.12
N HIS A 152 -1.44 -9.08 17.32
CA HIS A 152 -1.58 -8.50 18.65
C HIS A 152 -2.45 -9.37 19.57
N ARG A 153 -3.60 -9.86 19.07
CA ARG A 153 -4.47 -10.80 19.81
C ARG A 153 -3.79 -12.13 20.15
N ASN A 154 -2.81 -12.56 19.35
CA ASN A 154 -2.00 -13.75 19.61
C ASN A 154 -0.87 -13.52 20.63
N GLY A 155 -0.82 -12.36 21.30
CA GLY A 155 0.19 -12.04 22.31
C GLY A 155 1.52 -11.50 21.74
N GLN A 156 1.63 -11.31 20.42
CA GLN A 156 2.82 -10.75 19.78
C GLN A 156 2.80 -9.22 19.82
N GLN A 157 2.94 -8.63 21.01
CA GLN A 157 2.86 -7.17 21.18
C GLN A 157 3.95 -6.40 20.41
N HIS A 158 5.10 -7.03 20.15
CA HIS A 158 6.20 -6.43 19.39
C HIS A 158 5.89 -6.22 17.91
N VAL A 159 4.73 -6.68 17.41
CA VAL A 159 4.30 -6.44 16.02
C VAL A 159 4.24 -4.96 15.68
N TRP A 160 3.88 -4.09 16.63
CA TRP A 160 3.71 -2.66 16.39
C TRP A 160 5.03 -1.91 16.20
N THR A 161 6.11 -2.38 16.82
CA THR A 161 7.42 -1.73 16.83
C THR A 161 8.41 -2.40 15.89
N THR A 162 8.14 -3.63 15.46
CA THR A 162 9.04 -4.39 14.61
C THR A 162 8.72 -4.15 13.13
N PRO A 163 9.73 -3.84 12.29
CA PRO A 163 9.56 -3.75 10.85
C PRO A 163 8.94 -5.01 10.24
N LEU A 164 7.98 -4.85 9.32
CA LEU A 164 7.31 -5.99 8.65
C LEU A 164 8.28 -6.93 7.94
N SER A 165 9.38 -6.40 7.41
CA SER A 165 10.45 -7.17 6.77
C SER A 165 11.19 -8.12 7.72
N ARG A 166 11.16 -7.83 9.03
CA ARG A 166 11.85 -8.59 10.09
C ARG A 166 10.90 -9.36 11.00
N PHE A 167 9.59 -9.13 10.87
CA PHE A 167 8.62 -9.74 11.75
C PHE A 167 8.53 -11.25 11.47
N THR A 168 9.10 -12.04 12.38
CA THR A 168 8.95 -13.50 12.38
C THR A 168 7.83 -13.89 13.32
N VAL A 169 6.78 -14.53 12.81
CA VAL A 169 5.71 -15.08 13.65
C VAL A 169 6.33 -16.16 14.54
N ARG A 170 6.35 -15.92 15.86
CA ARG A 170 6.69 -16.96 16.84
C ARG A 170 5.54 -17.97 16.89
N ARG A 171 5.47 -18.86 15.89
CA ARG A 171 4.61 -20.05 15.96
C ARG A 171 5.11 -20.80 17.18
N GLY A 172 4.22 -20.97 18.16
CA GLY A 172 4.56 -21.30 19.53
C GLY A 172 5.82 -22.15 19.58
N GLN A 173 6.86 -21.65 20.25
CA GLN A 173 7.79 -22.57 20.90
C GLN A 173 6.86 -23.57 21.55
N LEU A 174 6.83 -24.79 20.99
CA LEU A 174 6.25 -25.94 21.66
C LEU A 174 6.66 -25.73 23.10
N ARG A 175 5.70 -25.59 24.02
CA ARG A 175 6.03 -25.70 25.44
C ARG A 175 6.73 -27.03 25.50
N VAL A 176 8.06 -27.03 25.46
CA VAL A 176 8.85 -28.18 25.82
C VAL A 176 8.37 -28.36 27.24
N PRO A 177 7.57 -29.39 27.53
CA PRO A 177 7.13 -29.62 28.90
C PRO A 177 8.41 -29.57 29.70
N THR A 178 8.48 -28.66 30.67
CA THR A 178 9.60 -28.55 31.59
C THR A 178 9.84 -29.94 32.11
N SER A 179 10.85 -30.62 31.56
CA SER A 179 11.17 -31.99 31.88
C SER A 179 11.36 -32.02 33.38
N THR A 180 10.51 -32.80 34.04
CA THR A 180 10.57 -33.13 35.44
C THR A 180 11.90 -33.82 35.71
N LYS A 181 12.97 -33.05 36.00
CA LYS A 181 14.22 -33.35 36.73
C LYS A 181 14.93 -34.72 36.55
N ALA A 182 14.46 -35.64 35.72
CA ALA A 182 14.90 -37.02 35.63
C ALA A 182 15.66 -37.33 34.33
N ASP A 183 15.64 -36.43 33.33
CA ASP A 183 16.30 -36.62 32.03
C ASP A 183 17.61 -35.82 31.87
N SER A 184 18.20 -35.29 32.94
CA SER A 184 19.46 -34.53 32.88
C SER A 184 20.65 -35.36 32.36
N ASP A 185 20.55 -36.69 32.33
CA ASP A 185 21.64 -37.57 31.92
C ASP A 185 21.66 -37.89 30.42
N PHE A 186 20.55 -37.67 29.70
CA PHE A 186 20.48 -37.95 28.24
C PHE A 186 20.77 -36.73 27.36
N ALA A 187 20.82 -35.52 27.94
CA ALA A 187 21.00 -34.27 27.18
C ALA A 187 22.45 -34.01 26.73
N SER A 188 23.44 -34.76 27.23
CA SER A 188 24.85 -34.63 26.86
C SER A 188 25.22 -35.34 25.56
N LEU A 189 24.40 -36.29 25.08
CA LEU A 189 24.76 -37.14 23.94
C LEU A 189 24.18 -36.72 22.57
N ARG A 190 23.27 -35.73 22.52
CA ARG A 190 22.58 -35.38 21.26
C ARG A 190 22.99 -34.02 20.67
N ARG A 191 24.25 -33.61 20.88
CA ARG A 191 24.79 -32.31 20.45
C ARG A 191 25.48 -32.33 19.06
N LEU A 192 25.17 -33.27 18.16
CA LEU A 192 25.92 -33.41 16.89
C LEU A 192 25.16 -33.26 15.57
N GLU A 193 23.85 -33.01 15.57
CA GLU A 193 23.16 -32.71 14.32
C GLU A 193 22.45 -31.35 14.42
N SER A 194 23.21 -30.32 14.03
CA SER A 194 22.66 -29.04 13.59
C SER A 194 21.90 -29.29 12.27
N PRO A 195 20.56 -29.18 12.22
CA PRO A 195 19.88 -29.19 10.95
C PRO A 195 20.32 -27.93 10.20
N THR A 196 21.05 -28.15 9.12
CA THR A 196 21.35 -27.15 8.10
C THR A 196 20.05 -26.44 7.75
N SER A 197 19.99 -25.17 8.14
CA SER A 197 18.98 -24.21 7.71
C SER A 197 18.95 -24.26 6.18
N ASP A 198 17.90 -24.85 5.62
CA ASP A 198 17.66 -24.86 4.19
C ASP A 198 17.76 -23.43 3.66
N TYR A 199 18.77 -23.24 2.83
CA TYR A 199 19.10 -22.01 2.17
C TYR A 199 18.00 -21.69 1.17
N CYS A 200 17.46 -20.47 1.23
CA CYS A 200 16.66 -19.94 0.15
C CYS A 200 17.53 -19.85 -1.11
N VAL A 201 17.19 -20.63 -2.12
CA VAL A 201 17.59 -20.43 -3.52
C VAL A 201 16.43 -19.77 -4.24
#